data_AF-D4L2B2-F1
#
_entry.id   AF-D4L2B2-F1
#
_cell.length_a   1.000
_cell.length_b   1.000
_cell.length_c   1.000
_cell.angle_alpha   90.00
_cell.angle_beta   90.00
_cell.angle_gamma   90.00
#
_symmetry.space_group_name_H-M   'P 1'
#
loop_
_entity.id
_entity.type
_entity.pdbx_description
1 polymer ?
#
loop_
_entity_poly.entity_id
_entity_poly.type
_entity_poly.pdbx_seq_one_letter_code
_entity_poly.pdbx_strand_id
1 'polypeptide(L)'
;MMKKILVTGCNGQLGRAIRQEYKGEDVSFINTDVAEGEGIVALDITDVNAVLALVRAERPDVIINCAAHTNVDACEQQWDAAYRINAIGPRNLSIAAREVGAKMIHVSTDYVFEGNGTKPYTEFDEIHPVSAYGKTKAEGEKFVREFADRYFIFRTAWLYGDGKKLCKDDASPCGVTR
;
A
#
# COMPACT_ATOMS: atom_id res chain seq x y z
N MET A 1 -7.05 -17.55 -19.46
CA MET A 1 -6.08 -17.86 -18.38
C MET A 1 -6.43 -16.94 -17.23
N MET A 2 -6.75 -17.53 -16.08
CA MET A 2 -7.12 -16.81 -14.85
C MET A 2 -5.99 -15.85 -14.45
N LYS A 3 -6.33 -14.60 -14.10
CA LYS A 3 -5.33 -13.59 -13.71
C LYS A 3 -4.83 -13.85 -12.29
N LYS A 4 -3.51 -13.76 -12.07
CA LYS A 4 -2.90 -13.94 -10.75
C LYS A 4 -2.55 -12.59 -10.13
N ILE A 5 -3.10 -12.30 -8.95
CA ILE A 5 -2.92 -11.05 -8.23
C ILE A 5 -2.21 -11.30 -6.90
N LEU A 6 -1.03 -10.72 -6.72
CA LEU A 6 -0.34 -10.67 -5.43
C LEU A 6 -0.86 -9.47 -4.64
N VAL A 7 -1.35 -9.69 -3.42
CA VAL A 7 -1.81 -8.61 -2.51
C VAL A 7 -0.98 -8.64 -1.24
N THR A 8 -0.20 -7.59 -1.01
CA THR A 8 0.56 -7.42 0.24
C THR A 8 -0.23 -6.62 1.27
N GLY A 9 -0.07 -6.94 2.55
CA GLY A 9 -0.89 -6.35 3.61
C GLY A 9 -2.36 -6.80 3.50
N CYS A 10 -2.58 -8.05 3.09
CA CYS A 10 -3.90 -8.56 2.76
C CYS A 10 -4.87 -8.57 3.97
N ASN A 11 -4.35 -8.58 5.21
CA ASN A 11 -5.17 -8.49 6.42
C ASN A 11 -5.54 -7.05 6.80
N GLY A 12 -5.00 -6.05 6.12
CA GLY A 12 -5.43 -4.65 6.25
C GLY A 12 -6.84 -4.41 5.68
N GLN A 13 -7.41 -3.23 5.98
CA GLN A 13 -8.77 -2.84 5.57
C GLN A 13 -8.99 -3.01 4.06
N LEU A 14 -8.11 -2.40 3.27
CA LEU A 14 -8.20 -2.44 1.81
C LEU A 14 -7.90 -3.84 1.24
N GLY A 15 -6.90 -4.54 1.79
CA GLY A 15 -6.55 -5.89 1.36
C GLY A 15 -7.70 -6.89 1.52
N ARG A 16 -8.48 -6.78 2.61
CA ARG A 16 -9.71 -7.55 2.77
C ARG A 16 -10.79 -7.13 1.79
N ALA A 17 -11.05 -5.82 1.68
CA ALA A 17 -12.09 -5.30 0.79
C ALA A 17 -11.89 -5.74 -0.67
N ILE A 18 -10.66 -5.66 -1.19
CA ILE A 18 -10.32 -6.12 -2.54
C ILE A 18 -10.66 -7.60 -2.71
N ARG A 19 -10.28 -8.46 -1.76
CA ARG A 19 -10.57 -9.90 -1.87
C ARG A 19 -12.07 -10.20 -1.82
N GLN A 20 -12.84 -9.42 -1.07
CA GLN A 20 -14.29 -9.56 -1.03
C GLN A 20 -14.94 -9.13 -2.35
N GLU A 21 -14.47 -8.05 -2.95
CA GLU A 21 -15.01 -7.52 -4.21
C GLU A 21 -14.84 -8.50 -5.38
N TYR A 22 -13.74 -9.25 -5.40
CA TYR A 22 -13.46 -10.24 -6.45
C TYR A 22 -14.02 -11.65 -6.15
N LYS A 23 -14.90 -11.79 -5.15
CA LYS A 23 -15.54 -13.10 -4.89
C LYS A 23 -16.44 -13.51 -6.05
N GLY A 24 -16.14 -14.67 -6.64
CA GLY A 24 -16.89 -15.22 -7.77
C GLY A 24 -16.33 -14.82 -9.14
N GLU A 25 -15.27 -14.01 -9.17
CA GLU A 25 -14.54 -13.67 -10.38
C GLU A 25 -13.45 -14.71 -10.70
N ASP A 26 -13.08 -14.83 -11.97
CA ASP A 26 -12.00 -15.73 -12.44
C ASP A 26 -10.61 -15.11 -12.20
N VAL A 27 -10.26 -14.96 -10.92
CA VAL A 27 -9.00 -14.38 -10.43
C VAL A 27 -8.42 -15.24 -9.30
N SER A 28 -7.10 -15.47 -9.36
CA SER A 28 -6.35 -16.15 -8.30
C SER A 28 -5.57 -15.15 -7.47
N PHE A 29 -5.74 -15.21 -6.14
CA PHE A 29 -5.01 -14.36 -5.20
C PHE A 29 -3.82 -15.08 -4.58
N ILE A 30 -2.68 -14.40 -4.55
CA ILE A 30 -1.57 -14.71 -3.66
C ILE A 30 -1.66 -13.69 -2.52
N ASN A 31 -2.12 -14.12 -1.35
CA ASN A 31 -2.31 -13.23 -0.21
C ASN A 31 -1.05 -13.23 0.64
N THR A 32 -0.53 -12.04 0.95
CA THR A 32 0.62 -11.92 1.83
C THR A 32 0.45 -10.86 2.89
N ASP A 33 1.04 -11.15 4.04
CA ASP A 33 1.14 -10.24 5.18
C ASP A 33 2.41 -10.59 5.97
N VAL A 34 2.80 -9.76 6.94
CA VAL A 34 3.98 -10.05 7.78
C VAL A 34 3.77 -11.29 8.66
N ALA A 35 2.52 -11.60 9.00
CA ALA A 35 2.14 -12.80 9.73
C ALA A 35 1.54 -13.86 8.79
N GLU A 36 1.96 -15.12 8.97
CA GLU A 36 1.36 -16.27 8.29
C GLU A 36 -0.06 -16.54 8.79
N GLY A 37 -0.89 -17.14 7.95
CA GLY A 37 -2.24 -17.56 8.31
C GLY A 37 -2.84 -18.50 7.26
N GLU A 38 -4.07 -18.96 7.49
CA GLU A 38 -4.75 -19.83 6.53
C GLU A 38 -4.93 -19.11 5.18
N GLY A 39 -4.29 -19.65 4.13
CA GLY A 39 -4.29 -19.04 2.80
C GLY A 39 -3.52 -17.72 2.69
N ILE A 40 -2.61 -17.43 3.63
CA ILE A 40 -1.77 -16.23 3.67
C ILE A 40 -0.31 -16.64 3.81
N VAL A 41 0.51 -16.25 2.82
CA VAL A 41 1.94 -16.48 2.81
C VAL A 41 2.63 -15.34 3.57
N ALA A 42 3.46 -15.66 4.55
CA ALA A 42 4.25 -14.66 5.25
C ALA A 42 5.24 -13.96 4.30
N LEU A 43 5.22 -12.63 4.26
CA LEU A 43 6.13 -11.82 3.46
C LEU A 43 6.40 -10.48 4.14
N ASP A 44 7.66 -10.27 4.57
CA ASP A 44 8.17 -8.95 4.89
C ASP A 44 8.63 -8.26 3.59
N ILE A 45 7.90 -7.23 3.17
CA ILE A 45 8.21 -6.48 1.95
C ILE A 45 9.54 -5.71 2.05
N THR A 46 10.08 -5.53 3.25
CA THR A 46 11.38 -4.88 3.47
C THR A 46 12.56 -5.79 3.15
N ASP A 47 12.34 -7.11 3.08
CA ASP A 47 13.32 -8.10 2.61
C ASP A 47 13.23 -8.27 1.09
N VAL A 48 14.19 -7.69 0.38
CA VAL A 48 14.25 -7.75 -1.09
C VAL A 48 14.39 -9.18 -1.62
N ASN A 49 15.12 -10.06 -0.93
CA ASN A 49 15.36 -11.41 -1.40
C ASN A 49 14.09 -12.25 -1.27
N ALA A 50 13.37 -12.11 -0.16
CA ALA A 50 12.09 -12.78 0.06
C ALA A 50 11.06 -12.34 -1.00
N VAL A 51 10.96 -11.02 -1.25
CA VAL A 51 10.06 -10.46 -2.28
C VAL A 51 10.38 -11.00 -3.66
N LEU A 52 11.65 -10.96 -4.07
CA LEU A 52 12.07 -11.46 -5.39
C LEU A 52 11.82 -12.96 -5.53
N ALA A 53 12.14 -13.74 -4.50
CA ALA A 53 11.92 -15.19 -4.52
C ALA A 53 10.45 -15.55 -4.72
N LEU A 54 9.55 -14.92 -3.96
CA LEU A 54 8.11 -15.16 -4.08
C LEU A 54 7.57 -14.74 -5.45
N VAL A 55 7.91 -13.53 -5.91
CA VAL A 55 7.40 -13.01 -7.19
C VAL A 55 7.91 -13.83 -8.37
N ARG A 56 9.16 -14.33 -8.32
CA ARG A 56 9.70 -15.25 -9.34
C ARG A 56 8.97 -16.59 -9.36
N ALA A 57 8.69 -17.15 -8.19
CA ALA A 57 7.99 -18.43 -8.08
C ALA A 57 6.53 -18.32 -8.56
N GLU A 58 5.84 -17.28 -8.13
CA GLU A 58 4.41 -17.12 -8.39
C GLU A 58 4.08 -16.49 -9.74
N ARG A 59 4.97 -15.63 -10.25
CA ARG A 59 4.80 -14.85 -11.50
C ARG A 59 3.43 -14.16 -11.59
N PRO A 60 3.07 -13.27 -10.65
CA PRO A 60 1.79 -12.57 -10.69
C PRO A 60 1.66 -11.67 -11.93
N ASP A 61 0.43 -11.51 -12.43
CA ASP A 61 0.10 -10.50 -13.45
C ASP A 61 0.05 -9.09 -12.86
N VAL A 62 -0.36 -8.99 -11.59
CA VAL A 62 -0.56 -7.73 -10.86
C VAL A 62 -0.06 -7.87 -9.43
N ILE A 63 0.62 -6.85 -8.92
CA ILE A 63 0.98 -6.70 -7.52
C ILE A 63 0.22 -5.49 -6.97
N ILE A 64 -0.57 -5.69 -5.92
CA ILE A 64 -1.29 -4.64 -5.20
C ILE A 64 -0.64 -4.48 -3.83
N ASN A 65 0.00 -3.34 -3.62
CA ASN A 65 0.64 -3.03 -2.35
C ASN A 65 -0.31 -2.25 -1.42
N CYS A 66 -0.91 -2.96 -0.48
CA CYS A 66 -1.72 -2.39 0.61
C CYS A 66 -0.96 -2.34 1.95
N ALA A 67 0.26 -2.88 2.01
CA ALA A 67 1.09 -2.85 3.20
C ALA A 67 1.68 -1.45 3.43
N ALA A 68 1.52 -0.93 4.64
CA ALA A 68 2.05 0.37 5.05
C ALA A 68 2.17 0.44 6.57
N HIS A 69 3.10 1.26 7.06
CA HIS A 69 3.13 1.72 8.44
C HIS A 69 2.22 2.95 8.57
N THR A 70 0.99 2.74 9.04
CA THR A 70 -0.08 3.75 9.01
C THR A 70 -0.28 4.55 10.30
N ASN A 71 0.42 4.17 11.39
CA ASN A 71 0.37 4.95 12.63
C ASN A 71 1.24 6.21 12.48
N VAL A 72 0.60 7.34 12.19
CA VAL A 72 1.25 8.62 11.87
C VAL A 72 2.12 9.11 13.04
N ASP A 73 1.60 9.08 14.28
CA ASP A 73 2.34 9.52 15.46
C ASP A 73 3.59 8.68 15.72
N ALA A 74 3.49 7.36 15.49
CA ALA A 74 4.62 6.46 15.63
C ALA A 74 5.68 6.67 14.52
N CYS A 75 5.28 7.10 13.31
CA CYS A 75 6.25 7.39 12.24
C CYS A 75 7.23 8.51 12.60
N GLU A 76 6.80 9.50 13.39
CA GLU A 76 7.68 10.60 13.83
C GLU A 76 8.80 10.11 14.76
N GLN A 77 8.53 9.05 15.53
CA GLN A 77 9.50 8.46 16.46
C GLN A 77 10.29 7.31 15.83
N GLN A 78 9.72 6.65 14.82
CA GLN A 78 10.24 5.41 14.23
C GLN A 78 10.53 5.61 12.73
N TRP A 79 11.30 6.65 12.41
CA TRP A 79 11.62 7.04 11.04
C TRP A 79 12.17 5.91 10.19
N ASP A 80 13.14 5.15 10.70
CA ASP A 80 13.77 4.05 9.96
C ASP A 80 12.76 2.94 9.63
N ALA A 81 11.90 2.58 10.60
CA ALA A 81 10.87 1.57 10.39
C ALA A 81 9.82 2.05 9.37
N ALA A 82 9.37 3.30 9.50
CA ALA A 82 8.46 3.92 8.56
C ALA A 82 9.06 3.97 7.15
N TYR A 83 10.32 4.37 6.99
CA TYR A 83 11.00 4.43 5.70
C TYR A 83 11.20 3.03 5.08
N ARG A 84 11.59 2.03 5.89
CA ARG A 84 11.70 0.64 5.43
C ARG A 84 10.38 0.13 4.87
N ILE A 85 9.27 0.32 5.59
CA ILE A 85 7.97 -0.21 5.18
C ILE A 85 7.35 0.63 4.05
N ASN A 86 7.30 1.96 4.20
CA ASN A 86 6.58 2.85 3.30
C ASN A 86 7.37 3.26 2.05
N ALA A 87 8.71 3.13 2.04
CA ALA A 87 9.54 3.47 0.88
C ALA A 87 10.29 2.25 0.32
N ILE A 88 11.07 1.55 1.15
CA ILE A 88 11.86 0.39 0.68
C ILE A 88 10.96 -0.80 0.29
N GLY A 89 9.87 -1.04 1.01
CA GLY A 89 8.86 -2.03 0.65
C GLY A 89 8.32 -1.86 -0.78
N PRO A 90 7.74 -0.70 -1.13
CA PRO A 90 7.32 -0.39 -2.49
C PRO A 90 8.44 -0.49 -3.52
N ARG A 91 9.67 -0.05 -3.18
CA ARG A 91 10.84 -0.21 -4.06
C ARG A 91 11.06 -1.68 -4.41
N ASN A 92 11.14 -2.56 -3.41
CA ASN A 92 11.41 -3.98 -3.61
C ASN A 92 10.31 -4.64 -4.46
N LEU A 93 9.04 -4.32 -4.17
CA LEU A 93 7.90 -4.80 -4.96
C LEU A 93 7.94 -4.31 -6.41
N SER A 94 8.38 -3.07 -6.63
CA SER A 94 8.48 -2.47 -7.98
C SER A 94 9.57 -3.12 -8.82
N ILE A 95 10.73 -3.39 -8.22
CA ILE A 95 11.82 -4.15 -8.86
C ILE A 95 11.33 -5.56 -9.24
N ALA A 96 10.66 -6.24 -8.30
CA ALA A 96 10.13 -7.58 -8.55
C ALA A 96 9.02 -7.58 -9.62
N ALA A 97 8.13 -6.59 -9.60
CA ALA A 97 7.08 -6.41 -10.61
C ALA A 97 7.69 -6.26 -12.01
N ARG A 98 8.73 -5.44 -12.15
CA ARG A 98 9.46 -5.25 -13.41
C ARG A 98 10.07 -6.56 -13.90
N GLU A 99 10.70 -7.33 -13.03
CA GLU A 99 11.40 -8.57 -13.41
C GLU A 99 10.47 -9.60 -14.07
N VAL A 100 9.23 -9.74 -13.58
CA VAL A 100 8.25 -10.68 -14.14
C VAL A 100 7.29 -10.03 -15.14
N GLY A 101 7.40 -8.73 -15.35
CA GLY A 101 6.46 -7.96 -16.16
C GLY A 101 5.04 -8.00 -15.58
N ALA A 102 4.90 -7.76 -14.27
CA ALA A 102 3.62 -7.52 -13.59
C ALA A 102 3.20 -6.04 -13.72
N LYS A 103 1.97 -5.71 -13.34
CA LYS A 103 1.54 -4.32 -13.10
C LYS A 103 1.65 -4.02 -11.60
N MET A 104 2.20 -2.87 -11.23
CA MET A 104 2.35 -2.46 -9.83
C MET A 104 1.26 -1.46 -9.44
N ILE A 105 0.40 -1.81 -8.49
CA ILE A 105 -0.57 -0.90 -7.89
C ILE A 105 -0.06 -0.53 -6.50
N HIS A 106 0.16 0.77 -6.25
CA HIS A 106 0.61 1.27 -4.97
C HIS A 106 -0.41 2.22 -4.35
N VAL A 107 -0.85 1.90 -3.13
CA VAL A 107 -1.78 2.73 -2.37
C VAL A 107 -0.98 3.75 -1.58
N SER A 108 -1.21 5.02 -1.87
CA SER A 108 -0.58 6.18 -1.22
C SER A 108 -1.60 6.99 -0.43
N THR A 109 -1.25 8.21 -0.04
CA THR A 109 -2.00 9.03 0.91
C THR A 109 -2.08 10.49 0.45
N ASP A 110 -3.10 11.19 0.91
CA ASP A 110 -3.20 12.65 0.91
C ASP A 110 -2.08 13.37 1.68
N TYR A 111 -1.43 12.70 2.66
CA TYR A 111 -0.33 13.27 3.46
C TYR A 111 0.94 13.56 2.64
N VAL A 112 0.97 13.22 1.35
CA VAL A 112 2.02 13.66 0.42
C VAL A 112 1.92 15.15 0.10
N PHE A 113 0.79 15.78 0.40
CA PHE A 113 0.56 17.22 0.26
C PHE A 113 0.71 17.93 1.62
N GLU A 114 0.90 19.24 1.57
CA GLU A 114 1.11 20.07 2.76
C GLU A 114 -0.18 20.29 3.57
N GLY A 115 -1.35 20.17 2.94
CA GLY A 115 -2.66 20.31 3.60
C GLY A 115 -3.08 21.77 3.88
N ASN A 116 -2.33 22.76 3.42
CA ASN A 116 -2.62 24.19 3.59
C ASN A 116 -3.28 24.86 2.36
N GLY A 117 -3.63 24.06 1.35
CA GLY A 117 -4.23 24.54 0.10
C GLY A 117 -5.62 25.15 0.30
N THR A 118 -5.95 26.16 -0.51
CA THR A 118 -7.27 26.81 -0.54
C THR A 118 -8.23 26.18 -1.55
N LYS A 119 -7.78 25.17 -2.29
CA LYS A 119 -8.53 24.39 -3.28
C LYS A 119 -8.27 22.89 -3.08
N PRO A 120 -9.16 22.00 -3.57
CA PRO A 120 -8.85 20.57 -3.62
C PRO A 120 -7.58 20.30 -4.44
N TYR A 121 -6.75 19.38 -3.95
CA TYR A 121 -5.56 18.92 -4.66
C TYR A 121 -5.93 18.04 -5.85
N THR A 122 -5.10 18.10 -6.89
CA THR A 122 -5.12 17.26 -8.08
C THR A 122 -3.85 16.41 -8.15
N GLU A 123 -3.84 15.40 -9.01
CA GLU A 123 -2.69 14.52 -9.23
C GLU A 123 -1.47 15.26 -9.79
N PHE A 124 -1.67 16.45 -10.35
CA PHE A 124 -0.65 17.30 -10.96
C PHE A 124 -0.11 18.38 -10.03
N ASP A 125 -0.73 18.60 -8.87
CA ASP A 125 -0.18 19.53 -7.87
C ASP A 125 1.11 18.95 -7.25
N GLU A 126 2.01 19.84 -6.84
CA GLU A 126 3.32 19.46 -6.30
C GLU A 126 3.21 18.69 -4.98
N ILE A 127 4.03 17.64 -4.85
CA ILE A 127 4.16 16.84 -3.62
C ILE A 127 5.02 17.62 -2.63
N HIS A 128 4.46 17.94 -1.45
CA HIS A 128 5.15 18.67 -0.39
C HIS A 128 4.75 18.15 1.02
N PRO A 129 5.25 16.96 1.42
CA PRO A 129 4.85 16.35 2.69
C PRO A 129 5.53 16.99 3.90
N VAL A 130 4.75 17.28 4.94
CA VAL A 130 5.25 17.88 6.18
C VAL A 130 5.53 16.89 7.31
N SER A 131 4.88 15.72 7.30
CA SER A 131 5.05 14.66 8.32
C SER A 131 6.01 13.55 7.88
N ALA A 132 6.54 12.79 8.83
CA ALA A 132 7.34 11.59 8.57
C ALA A 132 6.56 10.54 7.76
N TYR A 133 5.29 10.34 8.11
CA TYR A 133 4.40 9.45 7.36
C TYR A 133 4.25 9.90 5.90
N GLY A 134 3.93 11.18 5.67
CA GLY A 134 3.81 11.75 4.33
C GLY A 134 5.11 11.64 3.52
N LYS A 135 6.25 11.98 4.14
CA LYS A 135 7.58 11.92 3.52
C LYS A 135 7.95 10.52 3.08
N THR A 136 7.77 9.53 3.97
CA THR A 136 8.10 8.14 3.66
C THR A 136 7.17 7.55 2.57
N LYS A 137 5.88 7.93 2.56
CA LYS A 137 4.94 7.53 1.50
C LYS A 137 5.27 8.18 0.15
N ALA A 138 5.63 9.46 0.13
CA ALA A 138 6.06 10.18 -1.07
C ALA A 138 7.33 9.55 -1.68
N GLU A 139 8.29 9.12 -0.85
CA GLU A 139 9.49 8.45 -1.33
C GLU A 139 9.16 7.05 -1.89
N GLY A 140 8.19 6.35 -1.31
CA GLY A 140 7.61 5.14 -1.88
C GLY A 140 7.01 5.36 -3.28
N GLU A 141 6.23 6.43 -3.48
CA GLU A 141 5.72 6.79 -4.81
C GLU A 141 6.85 7.04 -5.81
N LYS A 142 7.92 7.71 -5.39
CA LYS A 142 9.10 7.96 -6.23
C LYS A 142 9.76 6.65 -6.66
N PHE A 143 10.01 5.72 -5.74
CA PHE A 143 10.59 4.43 -6.09
C PHE A 143 9.68 3.58 -6.98
N VAL A 144 8.36 3.63 -6.80
CA VAL A 144 7.43 2.96 -7.71
C VAL A 144 7.59 3.48 -9.13
N ARG A 145 7.65 4.80 -9.31
CA ARG A 145 7.85 5.43 -10.63
C ARG A 145 9.22 5.10 -11.25
N GLU A 146 10.25 4.98 -10.44
CA GLU A 146 11.62 4.73 -10.90
C GLU A 146 11.84 3.27 -11.31
N PHE A 147 11.30 2.32 -10.54
CA PHE A 147 11.64 0.90 -10.69
C PHE A 147 10.59 0.05 -11.41
N ALA A 148 9.30 0.43 -11.40
CA ALA A 148 8.26 -0.33 -12.09
C ALA A 148 8.03 0.20 -13.52
N ASP A 149 7.96 -0.70 -14.50
CA ASP A 149 7.68 -0.31 -15.89
C ASP A 149 6.21 0.04 -16.13
N ARG A 150 5.29 -0.54 -15.34
CA ARG A 150 3.84 -0.34 -15.46
C ARG A 150 3.24 -0.20 -14.07
N TYR A 151 2.85 1.01 -13.70
CA TYR A 151 2.37 1.28 -12.36
C TYR A 151 1.11 2.16 -12.31
N PHE A 152 0.41 2.07 -11.19
CA PHE A 152 -0.69 2.94 -10.80
C PHE A 152 -0.49 3.34 -9.35
N ILE A 153 -0.58 4.64 -9.06
CA ILE A 153 -0.49 5.17 -7.70
C ILE A 153 -1.86 5.74 -7.35
N PHE A 154 -2.49 5.20 -6.30
CA PHE A 154 -3.79 5.65 -5.81
C PHE A 154 -3.60 6.36 -4.48
N ARG A 155 -3.71 7.70 -4.47
CA ARG A 155 -3.72 8.48 -3.23
C ARG A 155 -5.13 8.44 -2.64
N THR A 156 -5.27 7.89 -1.44
CA THR A 156 -6.53 7.84 -0.71
C THR A 156 -6.42 8.64 0.59
N ALA A 157 -7.56 9.06 1.13
CA ALA A 157 -7.65 9.78 2.39
C ALA A 157 -8.77 9.16 3.23
N TRP A 158 -8.60 9.21 4.55
CA TRP A 158 -9.65 8.87 5.53
C TRP A 158 -10.28 7.48 5.29
N LEU A 159 -9.45 6.51 4.93
CA LEU A 159 -9.90 5.16 4.61
C LEU A 159 -10.52 4.46 5.83
N TYR A 160 -11.76 3.97 5.66
CA TYR A 160 -12.47 3.17 6.66
C TYR A 160 -13.06 1.90 6.03
N GLY A 161 -13.18 0.84 6.81
CA GLY A 161 -13.70 -0.46 6.39
C GLY A 161 -13.54 -1.50 7.51
N ASP A 162 -13.51 -2.78 7.14
CA ASP A 162 -13.29 -3.87 8.09
C ASP A 162 -11.82 -3.93 8.56
N GLY A 163 -11.55 -3.43 9.77
CA GLY A 163 -10.23 -3.41 10.41
C GLY A 163 -10.14 -2.38 11.54
N LYS A 164 -9.00 -2.28 12.23
CA LYS A 164 -8.79 -1.26 13.27
C LYS A 164 -8.74 0.14 12.63
N LYS A 165 -9.59 1.05 13.13
CA LYS A 165 -9.77 2.43 12.65
C LYS A 165 -8.69 3.41 13.15
N LEU A 166 -8.68 4.58 12.51
CA LEU A 166 -8.17 5.89 12.94
C LEU A 166 -9.10 6.62 13.94
N CYS A 167 -10.10 5.97 14.52
CA CYS A 167 -10.88 6.58 15.61
C CYS A 167 -9.99 6.57 16.86
N LYS A 168 -9.26 7.66 17.08
CA LYS A 168 -8.92 8.07 18.44
C LYS A 168 -10.24 8.31 19.15
N ASP A 169 -10.42 7.68 20.29
CA ASP A 169 -11.50 7.99 21.22
C ASP A 169 -11.43 9.49 21.54
N ASP A 170 -12.35 10.26 20.98
CA ASP A 170 -12.80 11.55 21.50
C ASP A 170 -14.23 11.76 21.01
N ALA A 171 -15.12 12.02 21.95
CA ALA A 171 -16.56 12.06 21.79
C ALA A 171 -17.01 12.99 20.65
N SER A 172 -17.41 12.41 19.51
CA SER A 172 -18.34 12.99 18.54
C SER A 172 -18.84 11.87 17.63
N PRO A 173 -20.16 11.64 17.51
CA PRO A 173 -20.67 10.66 16.55
C PRO A 173 -20.28 11.15 15.16
N CYS A 174 -19.53 10.33 14.41
CA CYS A 174 -19.30 10.53 12.99
C CYS A 174 -20.67 10.72 12.31
N GLY A 175 -21.05 11.97 12.10
CA GLY A 175 -22.19 12.37 11.32
C GLY A 175 -21.89 12.08 9.85
N VAL A 176 -22.13 10.85 9.43
CA VAL A 176 -22.37 10.55 8.02
C VAL A 176 -23.83 10.89 7.76
N THR A 177 -24.12 12.16 7.49
CA THR A 177 -25.29 12.47 6.67
C THR A 177 -25.01 11.98 5.26
N ARG A 178 -25.93 11.18 4.74
CA ARG A 178 -25.98 10.66 3.38
C ARG A 178 -25.77 11.75 2.33
#